data_AF-A0A7J9P6Z2-F1
#
_entry.id   AF-A0A7J9P6Z2-F1
#
_cell.length_a   1.000
_cell.length_b   1.000
_cell.length_c   1.000
_cell.angle_alpha   90.00
_cell.angle_beta   90.00
_cell.angle_gamma   90.00
#
_symmetry.space_group_name_H-M   'P 1'
#
loop_
_entity.id
_entity.type
_entity.pdbx_description
1 polymer ?
#
loop_
_entity_poly.entity_id
_entity_poly.type
_entity_poly.pdbx_seq_one_letter_code
_entity_poly.pdbx_strand_id
1 'polypeptide(L)'
;MDNIFEFGFSVFTGNAYTSLLRYLSKYEKAEKKGFENITPRDAMEIGFETMFMAQIFGKELSKMEVEGPEKLALNIVMKYKHRELVEPLEKNYLMFSIWRNKEGFLKYTLEEIRKENSTLENGFEKVDCYLVPSLKVLPHLKQIFLKIAHENNIHQ
;
A
#
# COMPACT_ATOMS: atom_id res chain seq x y z
N MET A 1 26.70 14.39 4.40
CA MET A 1 26.24 13.25 5.22
C MET A 1 24.95 12.79 4.59
N ASP A 2 25.04 11.75 3.77
CA ASP A 2 23.90 11.14 3.12
C ASP A 2 23.14 10.34 4.18
N ASN A 3 22.12 10.96 4.78
CA ASN A 3 21.11 10.22 5.51
C ASN A 3 20.29 9.46 4.47
N ILE A 4 20.82 8.33 4.02
CA ILE A 4 20.05 7.32 3.31
C ILE A 4 18.96 6.90 4.29
N PHE A 5 17.76 7.41 4.05
CA PHE A 5 16.56 6.98 4.73
C PHE A 5 16.34 5.53 4.28
N GLU A 6 16.86 4.57 5.06
CA GLU A 6 16.44 3.18 4.92
C GLU A 6 14.97 3.14 5.31
N PHE A 7 14.09 3.20 4.31
CA PHE A 7 12.81 2.54 4.42
C PHE A 7 13.13 1.09 4.71
N GLY A 8 13.07 0.70 5.98
CA GLY A 8 13.05 -0.67 6.42
C GLY A 8 11.76 -1.33 5.96
N PHE A 9 11.55 -1.42 4.64
CA PHE A 9 10.85 -2.58 4.10
C PHE A 9 11.57 -3.76 4.73
N SER A 10 10.86 -4.63 5.45
CA SER A 10 11.50 -5.85 5.87
C SER A 10 11.98 -6.50 4.58
N VAL A 11 13.29 -6.50 4.34
CA VAL A 11 13.86 -7.32 3.29
C VAL A 11 13.33 -8.69 3.62
N PHE A 12 12.51 -9.25 2.74
CA PHE A 12 11.88 -10.54 2.96
C PHE A 12 13.00 -11.59 2.97
N THR A 13 13.62 -11.80 4.13
CA THR A 13 14.75 -12.72 4.33
C THR A 13 14.28 -14.15 4.58
N GLY A 14 12.98 -14.39 4.53
CA GLY A 14 12.35 -15.71 4.64
C GLY A 14 11.72 -16.15 3.32
N ASN A 15 11.14 -17.36 3.29
CA ASN A 15 10.41 -17.82 2.12
C ASN A 15 9.17 -16.93 1.84
N ALA A 16 8.65 -17.01 0.61
CA ALA A 16 7.51 -16.20 0.16
C ALA A 16 6.27 -16.33 1.08
N TYR A 17 6.05 -17.50 1.66
CA TYR A 17 4.88 -17.81 2.49
C TYR A 17 4.98 -17.22 3.91
N THR A 18 6.17 -17.24 4.53
CA THR A 18 6.41 -16.50 5.78
C THR A 18 6.21 -15.00 5.59
N SER A 19 6.63 -14.50 4.42
CA SER A 19 6.48 -13.10 4.03
C SER A 19 5.00 -12.73 3.84
N LEU A 20 4.22 -13.62 3.22
CA LEU A 20 2.76 -13.50 3.10
C LEU A 20 2.08 -13.44 4.48
N LEU A 21 2.47 -14.29 5.43
CA LEU A 21 1.90 -14.29 6.78
C LEU A 21 2.19 -12.98 7.54
N ARG A 22 3.42 -12.46 7.45
CA ARG A 22 3.78 -11.16 8.04
C ARG A 22 2.98 -10.02 7.44
N TYR A 23 2.84 -10.03 6.12
CA TYR A 23 2.01 -9.09 5.37
C TYR A 23 0.54 -9.14 5.81
N LEU A 24 -0.06 -10.33 5.91
CA LEU A 24 -1.43 -10.52 6.36
C LEU A 24 -1.63 -10.05 7.82
N SER A 25 -0.65 -10.28 8.70
CA SER A 25 -0.69 -9.78 10.08
C SER A 25 -0.73 -8.24 10.15
N LYS A 26 -0.08 -7.53 9.22
CA LYS A 26 -0.19 -6.07 9.13
C LYS A 26 -1.58 -5.62 8.72
N TYR A 27 -2.19 -6.30 7.75
CA TYR A 27 -3.57 -6.06 7.37
C TYR A 27 -4.55 -6.28 8.53
N GLU A 28 -4.37 -7.33 9.32
CA GLU A 28 -5.18 -7.57 10.51
C GLU A 28 -5.03 -6.46 11.56
N LYS A 29 -3.81 -5.95 11.77
CA LYS A 29 -3.56 -4.82 12.67
C LYS A 29 -4.25 -3.54 12.18
N ALA A 30 -4.21 -3.27 10.87
CA ALA A 30 -4.87 -2.14 10.26
C ALA A 30 -6.41 -2.26 10.35
N GLU A 31 -6.94 -3.43 10.05
CA GLU A 31 -8.38 -3.71 10.14
C GLU A 31 -8.91 -3.57 11.57
N LYS A 32 -8.17 -4.05 12.58
CA LYS A 32 -8.54 -3.87 14.00
C LYS A 32 -8.62 -2.42 14.44
N LYS A 33 -7.86 -1.52 13.81
CA LYS A 33 -7.94 -0.07 14.04
C LYS A 33 -9.08 0.60 13.25
N GLY A 34 -9.62 -0.08 12.23
CA GLY A 34 -10.35 0.54 11.13
C GLY A 34 -9.38 1.12 10.11
N PHE A 35 -9.51 0.74 8.83
CA PHE A 35 -8.60 1.19 7.77
C PHE A 35 -8.59 2.72 7.61
N GLU A 36 -9.72 3.38 7.90
CA GLU A 36 -9.87 4.83 7.90
C GLU A 36 -9.10 5.55 9.01
N ASN A 37 -8.68 4.83 10.06
CA ASN A 37 -7.98 5.38 11.21
C ASN A 37 -6.47 5.08 11.22
N ILE A 38 -5.94 4.43 10.18
CA ILE A 38 -4.51 4.13 10.10
C ILE A 38 -3.72 5.39 9.78
N THR A 39 -2.45 5.42 10.18
CA THR A 39 -1.59 6.57 9.89
C THR A 39 -1.23 6.63 8.40
N PRO A 40 -0.86 7.80 7.86
CA PRO A 40 -0.36 7.90 6.48
C PRO A 40 0.82 6.96 6.20
N ARG A 41 1.67 6.74 7.21
CA ARG A 41 2.79 5.78 7.14
C ARG A 41 2.29 4.34 7.02
N ASP A 42 1.31 3.94 7.83
CA ASP A 42 0.72 2.59 7.75
C ASP A 42 0.14 2.34 6.35
N ALA A 43 -0.59 3.32 5.79
CA ALA A 43 -1.17 3.23 4.45
C ALA A 43 -0.11 3.04 3.36
N MET A 44 0.98 3.81 3.45
CA MET A 44 2.10 3.71 2.53
C MET A 44 2.83 2.37 2.66
N GLU A 45 3.15 1.93 3.88
CA GLU A 45 3.81 0.64 4.11
C GLU A 45 2.96 -0.52 3.57
N ILE A 46 1.65 -0.53 3.85
CA ILE A 46 0.72 -1.51 3.30
C ILE A 46 0.73 -1.45 1.77
N GLY A 47 0.56 -0.26 1.17
CA GLY A 47 0.50 -0.11 -0.28
C GLY A 47 1.76 -0.64 -1.00
N PHE A 48 2.95 -0.33 -0.50
CA PHE A 48 4.19 -0.86 -1.05
C PHE A 48 4.36 -2.36 -0.81
N GLU A 49 4.00 -2.87 0.37
CA GLU A 49 4.07 -4.32 0.59
C GLU A 49 3.09 -5.11 -0.27
N THR A 50 1.90 -4.56 -0.53
CA THR A 50 0.95 -5.15 -1.49
C THR A 50 1.56 -5.21 -2.88
N MET A 51 2.29 -4.16 -3.29
CA MET A 51 3.03 -4.12 -4.55
C MET A 51 4.03 -5.28 -4.64
N PHE A 52 4.83 -5.48 -3.59
CA PHE A 52 5.82 -6.55 -3.52
C PHE A 52 5.17 -7.94 -3.50
N MET A 53 4.15 -8.14 -2.67
CA MET A 53 3.42 -9.42 -2.60
C MET A 53 2.78 -9.78 -3.94
N ALA A 54 2.27 -8.80 -4.69
CA ALA A 54 1.69 -9.05 -6.00
C ALA A 54 2.71 -9.39 -7.09
N GLN A 55 3.98 -8.99 -6.90
CA GLN A 55 5.08 -9.47 -7.75
C GLN A 55 5.42 -10.92 -7.43
N ILE A 56 5.53 -11.26 -6.13
CA ILE A 56 5.87 -12.61 -5.66
C ILE A 56 4.81 -13.62 -6.10
N PHE A 57 3.53 -13.33 -5.83
CA PHE A 57 2.40 -14.22 -6.14
C PHE A 57 1.74 -13.92 -7.49
N GLY A 58 2.49 -13.34 -8.43
CA GLY A 58 1.94 -12.87 -9.70
C GLY A 58 1.29 -13.97 -10.54
N LYS A 59 1.77 -15.22 -10.43
CA LYS A 59 1.22 -16.37 -11.17
C LYS A 59 -0.13 -16.81 -10.59
N GLU A 60 -0.21 -16.88 -9.27
CA GLU A 60 -1.40 -17.22 -8.51
C GLU A 60 -2.49 -16.16 -8.76
N LEU A 61 -2.12 -14.88 -8.62
CA LEU A 61 -3.03 -13.76 -8.88
C LEU A 61 -3.56 -13.75 -10.32
N SER A 62 -2.74 -14.12 -11.31
CA SER A 62 -3.17 -14.13 -12.72
C SER A 62 -4.22 -15.20 -13.06
N LYS A 63 -4.31 -16.25 -12.23
CA LYS A 63 -5.26 -17.36 -12.41
C LYS A 63 -6.47 -17.26 -11.49
N MET A 64 -6.45 -16.30 -10.55
CA MET A 64 -7.48 -16.17 -9.55
C MET A 64 -8.78 -15.65 -10.17
N GLU A 65 -9.87 -16.38 -9.96
CA GLU A 65 -11.21 -15.93 -10.33
C GLU A 65 -11.78 -15.07 -9.20
N VAL A 66 -12.10 -13.81 -9.53
CA VAL A 66 -12.65 -12.82 -8.61
C VAL A 66 -13.78 -12.03 -9.26
N GLU A 67 -14.73 -11.61 -8.45
CA GLU A 67 -15.89 -10.84 -8.87
C GLU A 67 -16.06 -9.56 -8.05
N GLY A 68 -16.88 -8.63 -8.58
CA GLY A 68 -17.26 -7.41 -7.87
C GLY A 68 -16.06 -6.57 -7.40
N PRO A 69 -16.06 -6.09 -6.14
CA PRO A 69 -14.99 -5.25 -5.59
C PRO A 69 -13.61 -5.92 -5.57
N GLU A 70 -13.53 -7.25 -5.44
CA GLU A 70 -12.25 -7.97 -5.48
C GLU A 70 -11.63 -7.93 -6.88
N LYS A 71 -12.45 -7.97 -7.93
CA LYS A 71 -11.95 -7.83 -9.32
C LYS A 71 -11.31 -6.47 -9.56
N LEU A 72 -11.91 -5.41 -9.02
CA LEU A 72 -11.32 -4.07 -9.08
C LEU A 72 -10.01 -4.01 -8.29
N ALA A 73 -9.99 -4.54 -7.07
CA ALA A 73 -8.79 -4.57 -6.23
C ALA A 73 -7.64 -5.37 -6.89
N LEU A 74 -7.95 -6.53 -7.48
CA LEU A 74 -6.99 -7.34 -8.22
C LEU A 74 -6.42 -6.57 -9.41
N ASN A 75 -7.28 -5.88 -10.19
CA ASN A 75 -6.82 -5.05 -11.30
C ASN A 75 -5.90 -3.91 -10.83
N ILE A 76 -6.28 -3.20 -9.76
CA ILE A 76 -5.47 -2.13 -9.15
C ILE A 76 -4.10 -2.67 -8.76
N VAL A 77 -4.00 -3.77 -8.04
CA VAL A 77 -2.70 -4.28 -7.58
C VAL A 77 -1.85 -4.83 -8.73
N MET A 78 -2.47 -5.49 -9.71
CA MET A 78 -1.76 -6.04 -10.88
C MET A 78 -1.18 -4.95 -11.79
N LYS A 79 -1.79 -3.77 -11.82
CA LYS A 79 -1.24 -2.57 -12.48
C LYS A 79 -0.21 -1.88 -11.59
N TYR A 80 -0.55 -1.67 -10.33
CA TYR A 80 0.27 -0.93 -9.37
C TYR A 80 1.65 -1.56 -9.15
N LYS A 81 1.77 -2.89 -9.23
CA LYS A 81 3.05 -3.61 -9.17
C LYS A 81 4.05 -3.27 -10.28
N HIS A 82 3.57 -2.69 -11.37
CA HIS A 82 4.36 -2.19 -12.49
C HIS A 82 4.40 -0.66 -12.54
N ARG A 83 3.94 0.02 -11.48
CA ARG A 83 3.74 1.48 -11.41
C ARG A 83 2.76 2.00 -12.47
N GLU A 84 1.89 1.13 -12.97
CA GLU A 84 0.75 1.51 -13.80
C GLU A 84 -0.47 1.79 -12.91
N LEU A 85 -1.37 2.65 -13.38
CA LEU A 85 -2.52 3.10 -12.60
C LEU A 85 -3.84 2.78 -13.30
N VAL A 86 -4.86 2.51 -12.49
CA VAL A 86 -6.23 2.25 -12.96
C VAL A 86 -7.07 3.51 -12.80
N GLU A 87 -7.60 4.03 -13.91
CA GLU A 87 -8.55 5.14 -13.88
C GLU A 87 -9.93 4.72 -13.30
N PRO A 88 -10.69 5.63 -12.67
CA PRO A 88 -10.32 7.01 -12.36
C PRO A 88 -9.40 7.09 -11.12
N LEU A 89 -8.28 7.81 -11.23
CA LEU A 89 -7.26 7.86 -10.16
C LEU A 89 -7.85 8.27 -8.80
N GLU A 90 -8.68 9.30 -8.80
CA GLU A 90 -9.30 9.91 -7.60
C GLU A 90 -10.15 8.92 -6.79
N LYS A 91 -10.65 7.85 -7.41
CA LYS A 91 -11.43 6.81 -6.72
C LYS A 91 -10.55 5.68 -6.20
N ASN A 92 -9.47 5.38 -6.92
CA ASN A 92 -8.69 4.16 -6.73
C ASN A 92 -7.45 4.38 -5.88
N TYR A 93 -6.97 5.63 -5.77
CA TYR A 93 -5.72 5.96 -5.11
C TYR A 93 -5.85 7.18 -4.21
N LEU A 94 -4.92 7.28 -3.26
CA LEU A 94 -4.68 8.43 -2.41
C LEU A 94 -3.25 8.92 -2.64
N MET A 95 -3.03 10.21 -2.44
CA MET A 95 -1.70 10.80 -2.49
C MET A 95 -1.07 10.77 -1.10
N PHE A 96 -0.09 9.90 -0.92
CA PHE A 96 0.82 9.95 0.22
C PHE A 96 1.86 11.05 -0.06
N SER A 97 1.96 12.04 0.82
CA SER A 97 2.93 13.13 0.67
C SER A 97 3.91 13.15 1.85
N ILE A 98 5.18 13.39 1.52
CA ILE A 98 6.26 13.61 2.48
C ILE A 98 6.53 15.10 2.51
N TRP A 99 6.52 15.66 3.71
CA TRP A 99 6.75 17.07 3.96
C TRP A 99 7.94 17.24 4.89
N ARG A 100 8.75 18.26 4.66
CA ARG A 100 9.93 18.57 5.46
C ARG A 100 9.94 20.04 5.86
N ASN A 101 10.21 20.35 7.12
CA ASN A 101 10.45 21.73 7.55
C ASN A 101 11.94 22.10 7.52
N LYS A 102 12.27 23.37 7.80
CA LYS A 102 13.66 23.87 7.79
C LYS A 102 14.56 23.21 8.85
N GLU A 103 13.98 22.67 9.91
CA GLU A 103 14.69 21.97 10.99
C GLU A 103 14.92 20.48 10.66
N GLY A 104 14.37 19.98 9.55
CA GLY A 104 14.53 18.60 9.10
C GLY A 104 13.45 17.65 9.63
N PHE A 105 12.44 18.12 10.35
CA PHE A 105 11.32 17.29 10.77
C PHE A 105 10.46 16.87 9.58
N LEU A 106 9.99 15.63 9.61
CA LEU A 106 9.13 15.05 8.58
C LEU A 106 7.68 14.99 9.05
N LYS A 107 6.77 15.38 8.16
CA LYS A 107 5.33 15.20 8.31
C LYS A 107 4.85 14.35 7.13
N TYR A 108 4.00 13.37 7.40
CA TYR A 108 3.39 12.53 6.39
C TYR A 108 1.90 12.84 6.31
N THR A 109 1.37 13.00 5.11
CA THR A 109 -0.07 13.18 4.89
C THR A 109 -0.60 12.17 3.89
N LEU A 110 -1.89 11.89 4.00
CA LEU A 110 -2.62 11.07 3.05
C LEU A 110 -3.81 11.90 2.58
N GLU A 111 -3.79 12.27 1.31
CA GLU A 111 -4.70 13.26 0.72
C GLU A 111 -5.48 12.62 -0.44
N GLU A 112 -6.71 13.07 -0.65
CA GLU A 112 -7.39 12.80 -1.92
C GLU A 112 -6.63 13.45 -3.07
N ILE A 113 -6.65 12.82 -4.24
CA ILE A 113 -6.02 13.39 -5.43
C ILE A 113 -6.88 14.59 -5.87
N ARG A 114 -6.34 15.80 -5.68
CA ARG A 114 -6.96 17.06 -6.12
C ARG A 114 -6.02 17.80 -7.07
N LYS A 115 -6.59 18.66 -7.93
CA LYS A 115 -5.81 19.48 -8.87
C LYS A 115 -4.94 20.54 -8.20
N GLU A 116 -5.36 21.04 -7.04
CA GLU A 116 -4.63 22.07 -6.28
C GLU A 116 -4.02 21.45 -5.02
N ASN A 117 -2.81 20.92 -5.16
CA ASN A 117 -2.02 20.45 -4.02
C ASN A 117 -1.09 21.59 -3.59
N SER A 118 -1.31 22.13 -2.39
CA SER A 118 -0.38 23.11 -1.83
C SER A 118 1.01 22.47 -1.71
N THR A 119 2.05 23.26 -2.04
CA THR A 119 3.46 22.86 -1.90
C THR A 119 4.06 23.34 -0.58
N LEU A 120 3.37 24.23 0.14
CA LEU A 120 3.79 24.77 1.42
C LEU A 120 2.60 24.75 2.42
N GLU A 121 2.84 24.28 3.63
CA GLU A 121 1.83 24.24 4.69
C GLU A 121 2.51 24.39 6.06
N ASN A 122 2.15 25.42 6.84
CA ASN A 122 2.62 25.57 8.23
C ASN A 122 4.15 25.48 8.42
N GLY A 123 4.92 26.04 7.47
CA GLY A 123 6.39 26.00 7.49
C GLY A 123 7.01 24.67 7.03
N PHE A 124 6.19 23.71 6.59
CA PHE A 124 6.61 22.51 5.89
C PHE A 124 6.49 22.69 4.37
N GLU A 125 7.44 22.14 3.64
CA GLU A 125 7.45 22.06 2.19
C GLU A 125 7.24 20.61 1.76
N LYS A 126 6.40 20.39 0.74
CA LYS A 126 6.19 19.06 0.16
C LYS A 126 7.44 18.68 -0.62
N VAL A 127 8.16 17.67 -0.15
CA VAL A 127 9.42 17.22 -0.75
C VAL A 127 9.25 16.04 -1.68
N ASP A 128 8.19 15.25 -1.48
CA ASP A 128 7.91 14.08 -2.32
C ASP A 128 6.44 13.67 -2.21
N CYS A 129 5.93 12.94 -3.21
CA CYS A 129 4.63 12.32 -3.15
C CYS A 129 4.54 11.05 -3.99
N TYR A 130 3.69 10.14 -3.53
CA TYR A 130 3.44 8.84 -4.15
C TYR A 130 1.95 8.57 -4.13
N LEU A 131 1.44 7.91 -5.18
CA LEU A 131 0.09 7.37 -5.14
C LEU A 131 0.11 6.03 -4.45
N VAL A 132 -0.83 5.79 -3.53
CA VAL A 132 -1.04 4.51 -2.86
C VAL A 132 -2.48 4.05 -3.07
N PRO A 133 -2.78 2.73 -3.09
CA PRO A 133 -4.16 2.26 -3.20
C PRO A 133 -5.05 2.89 -2.12
N SER A 134 -6.25 3.28 -2.53
CA SER A 134 -7.24 3.86 -1.61
C SER A 134 -7.51 2.92 -0.43
N LEU A 135 -7.73 3.49 0.75
CA LEU A 135 -8.04 2.72 1.97
C LEU A 135 -9.25 1.80 1.78
N LYS A 136 -10.19 2.18 0.89
CA LYS A 136 -11.37 1.38 0.53
C LYS A 136 -11.03 0.09 -0.24
N VAL A 137 -9.87 0.05 -0.89
CA VAL A 137 -9.39 -1.10 -1.68
C VAL A 137 -8.70 -2.13 -0.76
N LEU A 138 -8.13 -1.67 0.36
CA LEU A 138 -7.34 -2.51 1.27
C LEU A 138 -8.10 -3.76 1.78
N PRO A 139 -9.36 -3.68 2.26
CA PRO A 139 -10.10 -4.88 2.68
C PRO A 139 -10.16 -5.96 1.60
N HIS A 140 -10.37 -5.57 0.35
CA HIS A 140 -10.47 -6.50 -0.78
C HIS A 140 -9.10 -7.11 -1.14
N LEU A 141 -8.03 -6.33 -1.05
CA LEU A 141 -6.66 -6.85 -1.21
C LEU A 141 -6.34 -7.90 -0.14
N LYS A 142 -6.72 -7.66 1.12
CA LYS A 142 -6.57 -8.65 2.20
C LYS A 142 -7.22 -9.98 1.82
N GLN A 143 -8.47 -9.95 1.35
CA GLN A 143 -9.20 -11.16 0.96
C GLN A 143 -8.51 -11.92 -0.17
N ILE A 144 -8.03 -11.22 -1.20
CA ILE A 144 -7.26 -11.82 -2.30
C ILE A 144 -6.03 -12.57 -1.76
N PHE A 145 -5.24 -11.95 -0.89
CA PHE A 145 -4.04 -12.59 -0.35
C PHE A 145 -4.33 -13.68 0.68
N LEU A 146 -5.46 -13.61 1.38
CA LEU A 146 -5.96 -14.72 2.22
C LEU A 146 -6.33 -15.94 1.37
N LYS A 147 -6.94 -15.75 0.19
CA LYS A 147 -7.22 -16.86 -0.74
C LYS A 147 -5.94 -17.56 -1.19
N ILE A 148 -4.90 -16.79 -1.52
CA ILE A 148 -3.57 -17.36 -1.83
C ILE A 148 -3.04 -18.19 -0.65
N ALA A 149 -3.14 -17.66 0.57
CA ALA A 149 -2.70 -18.38 1.76
C ALA A 149 -3.44 -19.72 1.92
N HIS A 150 -4.76 -19.70 1.78
CA HIS A 150 -5.61 -20.89 1.90
C HIS A 150 -5.32 -21.93 0.81
N GLU A 151 -5.24 -21.52 -0.46
CA GLU A 151 -4.95 -22.43 -1.59
C GLU A 151 -3.58 -23.12 -1.48
N ASN A 152 -2.62 -22.48 -0.81
CA ASN A 152 -1.28 -23.02 -0.58
C ASN A 152 -1.13 -23.72 0.79
N ASN A 153 -2.21 -23.95 1.53
CA ASN A 153 -2.21 -24.53 2.89
C ASN A 153 -1.28 -23.79 3.86
N ILE A 154 -1.24 -22.47 3.76
CA ILE A 154 -0.44 -21.61 4.64
C ILE A 154 -1.34 -21.15 5.77
N HIS A 155 -1.08 -21.65 6.96
CA HIS A 155 -1.82 -21.30 8.17
C HIS A 155 -0.94 -20.49 9.12
N GLN A 156 -1.56 -19.60 9.90
CA GLN A 156 -0.91 -18.93 11.02
C GLN A 156 -0.64 -19.90 12.17
#